data_AF-A0A953ITT3-F1
#
_entry.id   AF-A0A953ITT3-F1
#
_cell.length_a   1.000
_cell.length_b   1.000
_cell.length_c   1.000
_cell.angle_alpha   90.00
_cell.angle_beta   90.00
_cell.angle_gamma   90.00
#
_symmetry.space_group_name_H-M   'P 1'
#
loop_
_entity.id
_entity.type
_entity.pdbx_description
1 polymer ?
#
loop_
_entity_poly.entity_id
_entity_poly.type
_entity_poly.pdbx_seq_one_letter_code
_entity_poly.pdbx_strand_id
1 'polypeptide(L)'
;MLAPMSGVTDAPFRRLAARLGAGLVVSEMVATPKFVEGRRDACLRAEGAGIDIHVVQLAGCEARWMSEGARIAEDYGASIVDINMGCPAKHVTNGE
;
A
#
# COMPACT_ATOMS: atom_id res chain seq x y z
N MET A 1 -2.40 13.95 -7.68
CA MET A 1 -2.18 12.82 -6.76
C MET A 1 -3.41 11.94 -6.78
N LEU A 2 -3.25 10.62 -6.91
CA LEU A 2 -4.32 9.63 -6.79
C LEU A 2 -4.34 9.10 -5.35
N ALA A 3 -5.47 9.26 -4.67
CA ALA A 3 -5.66 8.79 -3.31
C ALA A 3 -5.78 7.25 -3.24
N PRO A 4 -5.37 6.62 -2.12
CA PRO A 4 -5.53 5.19 -1.91
C PRO A 4 -7.01 4.85 -1.68
N MET A 5 -7.54 3.91 -2.48
CA MET A 5 -8.92 3.42 -2.34
C MET A 5 -8.94 1.90 -2.47
N SER A 6 -9.13 1.21 -1.33
CA SER A 6 -9.19 -0.26 -1.29
C SER A 6 -10.29 -0.78 -2.21
N GLY A 7 -9.95 -1.73 -3.08
CA GLY A 7 -10.82 -2.31 -4.10
C GLY A 7 -10.99 -1.46 -5.36
N VAL A 8 -10.35 -0.29 -5.46
CA VAL A 8 -10.49 0.62 -6.61
C VAL A 8 -9.13 0.93 -7.24
N THR A 9 -8.15 1.38 -6.44
CA THR A 9 -6.83 1.78 -6.96
C THR A 9 -5.87 0.59 -7.03
N ASP A 10 -6.27 -0.48 -7.71
CA ASP A 10 -5.42 -1.65 -7.97
C ASP A 10 -4.27 -1.30 -8.93
N ALA A 11 -3.33 -2.23 -9.16
CA ALA A 11 -2.14 -1.94 -9.98
C ALA A 11 -2.48 -1.52 -11.43
N PRO A 12 -3.40 -2.19 -12.16
CA PRO A 12 -3.86 -1.71 -13.47
C PRO A 12 -4.40 -0.27 -13.43
N PHE A 13 -5.26 0.06 -12.47
CA PHE A 13 -5.82 1.40 -12.32
C PHE A 13 -4.73 2.44 -12.06
N ARG A 14 -3.80 2.15 -11.14
CA ARG A 14 -2.69 3.07 -10.80
C ARG A 14 -1.77 3.31 -11.98
N ARG A 15 -1.45 2.29 -12.78
CA ARG A 15 -0.67 2.44 -14.01
C ARG A 15 -1.38 3.34 -15.04
N LEU A 16 -2.69 3.16 -15.21
CA LEU A 16 -3.47 4.01 -16.10
C LEU A 16 -3.47 5.46 -15.61
N ALA A 17 -3.73 5.68 -14.32
CA ALA A 17 -3.70 7.02 -13.72
C ALA A 17 -2.33 7.70 -13.87
N ALA A 18 -1.23 6.97 -13.65
CA ALA A 18 0.12 7.47 -13.86
C ALA A 18 0.35 7.88 -15.33
N ARG A 19 -0.04 7.04 -16.29
CA ARG A 19 0.05 7.35 -17.73
C ARG A 19 -0.79 8.57 -18.14
N LEU A 20 -1.89 8.82 -17.44
CA LEU A 20 -2.75 9.98 -17.66
C LEU A 20 -2.31 11.23 -16.90
N GLY A 21 -1.13 11.21 -16.25
CA GLY A 21 -0.52 12.39 -15.64
C GLY A 21 -0.69 12.52 -14.13
N ALA A 22 -1.13 11.47 -13.43
CA ALA A 22 -1.10 11.48 -11.97
C ALA A 22 0.35 11.44 -11.46
N GLY A 23 0.87 12.58 -11.01
CA GLY A 23 2.27 12.71 -10.54
C GLY A 23 2.62 11.98 -9.24
N LEU A 24 1.63 11.43 -8.53
CA LEU A 24 1.82 10.57 -7.36
C LEU A 24 0.64 9.62 -7.25
N VAL A 25 0.89 8.32 -7.17
CA VAL A 25 -0.15 7.28 -7.04
C VAL A 25 0.16 6.41 -5.82
N VAL A 26 -0.86 6.19 -4.99
CA VAL A 26 -0.74 5.42 -3.75
C VAL A 26 -1.40 4.06 -3.92
N SER A 27 -0.78 3.02 -3.40
CA SER A 27 -1.33 1.67 -3.39
C SER A 27 -2.69 1.63 -2.70
N GLU A 28 -3.43 0.53 -2.88
CA GLU A 28 -4.47 0.20 -1.91
C GLU A 28 -3.88 0.05 -0.51
N MET A 29 -4.73 0.11 0.51
CA MET A 29 -4.29 -0.14 1.89
C MET A 29 -3.80 -1.60 2.03
N VAL A 30 -2.56 -1.73 2.47
CA VAL A 30 -1.88 -3.00 2.70
C VAL A 30 -1.88 -3.31 4.19
N ALA A 31 -2.56 -4.40 4.57
CA ALA A 31 -2.50 -4.91 5.94
C ALA A 31 -1.11 -5.47 6.22
N THR A 32 -0.38 -4.84 7.13
CA THR A 32 1.05 -5.08 7.30
C THR A 32 1.40 -6.50 7.74
N PRO A 33 0.70 -7.13 8.72
CA PRO A 33 0.99 -8.52 9.10
C PRO A 33 0.87 -9.49 7.92
N LYS A 34 -0.18 -9.34 7.11
CA LYS A 34 -0.42 -10.18 5.91
C LYS A 34 0.67 -9.97 4.85
N PHE A 35 1.17 -8.75 4.73
CA PHE A 35 2.24 -8.45 3.79
C PHE A 35 3.57 -9.08 4.22
N VAL A 36 3.90 -9.00 5.50
CA VAL A 36 5.08 -9.66 6.09
C VAL A 36 5.00 -11.18 5.95
N GLU A 37 3.81 -11.77 6.09
CA GLU A 37 3.57 -13.20 5.83
C GLU A 37 3.70 -13.60 4.35
N GLY A 38 3.89 -12.65 3.44
CA GLY A 38 3.94 -12.91 2.00
C GLY A 38 2.61 -13.33 1.41
N ARG A 39 1.48 -12.96 2.05
CA ARG A 39 0.16 -13.29 1.53
C ARG A 39 -0.05 -12.64 0.17
N ARG A 40 -0.42 -13.46 -0.82
CA ARG A 40 -0.57 -13.05 -2.22
C ARG A 40 -1.45 -11.82 -2.40
N ASP A 41 -2.57 -11.71 -1.67
CA ASP A 41 -3.47 -10.56 -1.77
C ASP A 41 -2.81 -9.25 -1.29
N ALA A 42 -2.03 -9.30 -0.22
CA ALA A 42 -1.29 -8.14 0.28
C ALA A 42 -0.14 -7.75 -0.66
N CYS A 43 0.63 -8.73 -1.17
CA CYS A 43 1.69 -8.48 -2.14
C CYS A 43 1.18 -7.86 -3.45
N LEU A 44 0.01 -8.31 -3.93
CA LEU A 44 -0.61 -7.74 -5.14
C LEU A 44 -1.03 -6.29 -4.95
N ARG A 45 -1.55 -5.93 -3.77
CA ARG A 45 -1.90 -4.53 -3.46
C ARG A 45 -0.67 -3.63 -3.45
N ALA A 46 0.43 -4.12 -2.89
CA ALA A 46 1.72 -3.42 -2.77
C ALA A 46 2.54 -3.36 -4.07
N GLU A 47 2.06 -3.90 -5.19
CA GLU A 47 2.85 -4.02 -6.41
C GLU A 47 2.93 -2.69 -7.20
N GLY A 48 4.12 -2.34 -7.67
CA GLY A 48 4.40 -1.01 -8.25
C GLY A 48 5.04 -0.97 -9.64
N ALA A 49 5.18 -2.10 -10.33
CA ALA A 49 5.91 -2.15 -11.59
C ALA A 49 5.28 -1.24 -12.66
N GLY A 50 6.11 -0.41 -13.30
CA GLY A 50 5.67 0.57 -14.29
C GLY A 50 5.05 1.84 -13.70
N ILE A 51 5.24 2.09 -12.40
CA ILE A 51 4.92 3.35 -11.73
C ILE A 51 6.24 3.98 -11.28
N ASP A 52 6.53 5.21 -11.74
CA ASP A 52 7.81 5.89 -11.46
C ASP A 52 7.98 6.23 -9.97
N ILE A 53 6.97 6.89 -9.37
CA ILE A 53 6.94 7.17 -7.92
C ILE A 53 5.89 6.27 -7.29
N HIS A 54 6.36 5.14 -6.77
CA HIS A 54 5.51 4.11 -6.17
C HIS A 54 5.39 4.33 -4.66
N VAL A 55 4.16 4.57 -4.19
CA VAL A 55 3.86 4.74 -2.76
C VAL A 55 3.07 3.54 -2.24
N VAL A 56 3.58 2.89 -1.19
CA VAL A 56 2.86 1.80 -0.50
C VAL A 56 2.26 2.35 0.78
N GLN A 57 0.94 2.23 0.93
CA GLN A 57 0.22 2.57 2.15
C GLN A 57 0.07 1.35 3.06
N LEU A 58 0.74 1.36 4.21
CA LEU A 58 0.66 0.34 5.23
C LEU A 58 -0.40 0.65 6.28
N ALA A 59 -1.06 -0.38 6.79
CA ALA A 59 -1.96 -0.31 7.93
C ALA A 59 -1.62 -1.40 8.95
N GLY A 60 -1.61 -1.05 10.23
CA GLY A 60 -1.31 -1.95 11.33
C GLY A 60 -1.18 -1.21 12.66
N CYS A 61 -1.30 -1.94 13.77
CA CYS A 61 -1.28 -1.39 15.13
C CYS A 61 -0.03 -1.75 15.94
N GLU A 62 0.74 -2.76 15.51
CA GLU A 62 1.95 -3.20 16.22
C GLU A 62 3.21 -2.66 15.56
N ALA A 63 4.06 -1.99 16.33
CA ALA A 63 5.31 -1.40 15.85
C ALA A 63 6.24 -2.43 15.15
N ARG A 64 6.28 -3.68 15.66
CA ARG A 64 7.08 -4.76 15.05
C ARG A 64 6.68 -5.03 13.60
N TRP A 65 5.37 -5.07 13.32
CA TRP A 65 4.87 -5.35 11.98
C TRP A 65 5.05 -4.13 11.09
N MET A 66 4.77 -2.93 11.60
CA MET A 66 4.97 -1.69 10.84
C MET A 66 6.41 -1.52 10.38
N SER A 67 7.38 -1.81 11.25
CA SER A 67 8.81 -1.72 10.91
C SER A 67 9.21 -2.73 9.84
N GLU A 68 8.80 -3.99 9.99
CA GLU A 68 9.16 -5.05 9.03
C GLU A 68 8.44 -4.85 7.69
N GLY A 69 7.17 -4.45 7.72
CA GLY A 69 6.42 -4.12 6.52
C GLY A 69 6.99 -2.95 5.74
N ALA A 70 7.53 -1.93 6.42
CA ALA A 70 8.21 -0.82 5.77
C ALA A 70 9.48 -1.28 5.04
N ARG A 71 10.28 -2.15 5.68
CA ARG A 71 11.46 -2.78 5.07
C ARG A 71 11.09 -3.60 3.83
N ILE A 72 10.04 -4.42 3.93
CA ILE A 72 9.55 -5.22 2.79
C ILE A 72 8.99 -4.31 1.68
N ALA A 73 8.29 -3.22 2.03
CA ALA A 73 7.79 -2.28 1.03
C ALA A 73 8.93 -1.62 0.24
N GLU A 74 10.01 -1.22 0.92
CA GLU A 74 11.24 -0.74 0.28
C GLU A 74 11.85 -1.81 -0.64
N ASP A 75 11.97 -3.06 -0.17
CA ASP A 75 12.45 -4.20 -0.99
C ASP A 75 11.54 -4.46 -2.22
N TYR A 76 10.25 -4.14 -2.12
CA TYR A 76 9.26 -4.18 -3.21
C TYR A 76 9.32 -2.96 -4.15
N GLY A 77 10.26 -2.03 -3.93
CA GLY A 77 10.48 -0.86 -4.76
C GLY A 77 9.60 0.34 -4.41
N ALA A 78 9.07 0.41 -3.19
CA ALA A 78 8.39 1.62 -2.72
C ALA A 78 9.39 2.78 -2.62
N SER A 79 9.07 3.90 -3.26
CA SER A 79 9.81 5.17 -3.12
C SER A 79 9.39 5.91 -1.84
N ILE A 80 8.15 5.69 -1.39
CA ILE A 80 7.57 6.29 -0.20
C ILE A 80 6.73 5.23 0.51
N VAL A 81 6.89 5.13 1.83
CA VAL A 81 5.99 4.38 2.71
C VAL A 81 5.05 5.35 3.39
N ASP A 82 3.76 5.18 3.15
CA ASP A 82 2.68 5.93 3.80
C ASP A 82 2.05 5.08 4.91
N ILE A 83 1.64 5.72 6.02
CA ILE A 83 0.99 5.03 7.14
C ILE A 83 -0.47 5.46 7.20
N ASN A 84 -1.39 4.50 7.02
CA ASN A 84 -2.81 4.75 7.16
C ASN A 84 -3.16 5.02 8.62
N MET A 85 -3.46 6.28 8.93
CA MET A 85 -3.96 6.75 10.22
C MET A 85 -5.41 7.28 10.14
N GLY A 86 -6.14 6.94 9.07
CA GLY A 86 -7.40 7.59 8.73
C GLY A 86 -8.58 6.66 8.46
N CYS A 87 -8.37 5.36 8.27
CA CYS A 87 -9.46 4.44 7.92
C CYS A 87 -10.38 4.17 9.13
N PRO A 88 -11.68 4.48 9.07
CA PRO A 88 -12.61 4.22 10.17
C PRO A 88 -13.22 2.80 10.14
N ALA A 89 -12.78 1.94 9.22
CA ALA A 89 -13.37 0.61 9.07
C ALA A 89 -13.07 -0.27 10.30
N LYS A 90 -14.08 -1.00 10.77
CA LYS A 90 -14.02 -1.76 12.04
C LYS A 90 -12.82 -2.70 12.14
N HIS A 91 -12.50 -3.41 11.05
CA HIS A 91 -11.36 -4.32 11.01
C HIS A 91 -10.04 -3.57 11.22
N VAL A 92 -9.88 -2.38 10.63
CA VAL A 92 -8.69 -1.53 10.85
C VAL A 92 -8.63 -1.00 12.27
N THR A 93 -9.73 -0.44 12.79
CA THR A 93 -9.76 0.15 14.14
C THR A 93 -9.60 -0.89 15.25
N ASN A 94 -9.90 -2.17 14.97
CA ASN A 94 -9.67 -3.29 15.87
C ASN A 94 -8.29 -3.95 15.70
N GLY A 95 -7.49 -3.52 14.72
CA GLY A 95 -6.15 -4.06 14.46
C GLY A 95 -6.11 -5.39 13.69
N GLU A 96 -7.12 -5.68 12.87
CA GLU A 96 -7.28 -6.91 12.07
C GLU A 96 -6.69 -6.83 10.64
#